data_AF-A0A0J9SK19-F1
#
_entry.id   AF-A0A0J9SK19-F1
#
_cell.length_a   1.000
_cell.length_b   1.000
_cell.length_c   1.000
_cell.angle_alpha   90.00
_cell.angle_beta   90.00
_cell.angle_gamma   90.00
#
_symmetry.space_group_name_H-M   'P 1'
#
loop_
_entity.id
_entity.type
_entity.pdbx_description
1 polymer ?
#
loop_
_entity_poly.entity_id
_entity_poly.type
_entity_poly.pdbx_seq_one_letter_code
_entity_poly.pdbx_strand_id
1 'polypeptide(L)'
;MDRRFGIYRSNYLNWQKHNDGYCLNKYSAIITEIEEKIDNFNKSHHKNFYQEWKKLNQIIKDRNDDIKDCIAKGHIRNNLYALDTIKRFSIRCPKPNASTCSNNPAPHVRESPSIKLKFRCLKIKFNGILSPLNQMKLRRNI
;
A
#
# COMPACT_ATOMS: atom_id res chain seq x y z
N MET A 1 41.17 10.14 -0.82
CA MET A 1 40.04 9.20 -0.65
C MET A 1 39.93 8.36 -1.91
N ASP A 2 40.02 7.04 -1.76
CA ASP A 2 40.11 6.09 -2.88
C ASP A 2 38.85 6.08 -3.76
N ARG A 3 39.02 6.32 -5.06
CA ARG A 3 37.95 6.38 -6.07
C ARG A 3 37.09 5.10 -6.10
N ARG A 4 37.66 3.95 -5.70
CA ARG A 4 36.95 2.66 -5.56
C ARG A 4 35.90 2.64 -4.44
N PHE A 5 36.18 3.25 -3.29
CA PHE A 5 35.24 3.28 -2.16
C PHE A 5 34.01 4.14 -2.48
N GLY A 6 34.17 5.20 -3.28
CA GLY A 6 33.07 6.05 -3.73
C GLY A 6 32.08 5.33 -4.65
N ILE A 7 32.58 4.50 -5.58
CA ILE A 7 31.75 3.73 -6.53
C ILE A 7 30.98 2.62 -5.82
N TYR A 8 31.62 1.90 -4.88
CA TYR A 8 30.94 0.86 -4.10
C TYR A 8 29.79 1.45 -3.26
N ARG A 9 30.05 2.59 -2.60
CA ARG A 9 29.04 3.31 -1.82
C ARG A 9 27.90 3.85 -2.68
N SER A 10 28.19 4.41 -3.86
CA SER A 10 27.14 4.92 -4.76
C SER A 10 26.28 3.79 -5.33
N ASN A 11 26.88 2.66 -5.70
CA ASN A 11 26.16 1.50 -6.22
C ASN A 11 25.26 0.88 -5.13
N TYR A 12 25.78 0.76 -3.90
CA TYR A 12 25.00 0.29 -2.76
C TYR A 12 23.81 1.22 -2.47
N LEU A 13 24.02 2.54 -2.45
CA LEU A 13 22.94 3.52 -2.21
C LEU A 13 21.90 3.53 -3.34
N ASN A 14 22.31 3.35 -4.59
CA ASN A 14 21.39 3.26 -5.74
C ASN A 14 20.60 1.94 -5.72
N TRP A 15 21.26 0.81 -5.42
CA TRP A 15 20.60 -0.48 -5.22
C TRP A 15 19.61 -0.41 -4.05
N GLN A 16 20.00 0.23 -2.94
CA GLN A 16 19.14 0.44 -1.78
C GLN A 16 17.92 1.29 -2.14
N LYS A 17 18.10 2.44 -2.80
CA LYS A 17 16.99 3.28 -3.28
C LYS A 17 16.06 2.56 -4.25
N HIS A 18 16.63 1.78 -5.17
CA HIS A 18 15.84 0.99 -6.12
C HIS A 18 14.99 -0.07 -5.40
N ASN A 19 15.58 -0.79 -4.45
CA ASN A 19 14.88 -1.81 -3.68
C ASN A 19 13.87 -1.22 -2.68
N ASP A 20 14.19 -0.09 -2.06
CA ASP A 20 13.26 0.70 -1.26
C ASP A 20 12.05 1.09 -2.12
N GLY A 21 12.29 1.65 -3.31
CA GLY A 21 11.23 2.02 -4.25
C GLY A 21 10.39 0.84 -4.71
N TYR A 22 11.03 -0.27 -5.08
CA TYR A 22 10.35 -1.51 -5.47
C TYR A 22 9.45 -2.05 -4.34
N CYS A 23 10.00 -2.18 -3.14
CA CYS A 23 9.27 -2.70 -1.99
C CYS A 23 8.11 -1.78 -1.59
N LEU A 24 8.31 -0.46 -1.56
CA LEU A 24 7.24 0.50 -1.26
C LEU A 24 6.12 0.48 -2.29
N ASN A 25 6.47 0.41 -3.59
CA ASN A 25 5.47 0.33 -4.66
C ASN A 25 4.69 -0.99 -4.60
N LYS A 26 5.37 -2.12 -4.40
CA LYS A 26 4.74 -3.44 -4.24
C LYS A 26 3.80 -3.45 -3.03
N TYR A 27 4.24 -2.90 -1.91
CA TYR A 27 3.45 -2.81 -0.68
C TYR A 27 2.19 -1.96 -0.88
N SER A 28 2.33 -0.77 -1.48
CA SER A 28 1.21 0.11 -1.76
C SER A 28 0.18 -0.56 -2.68
N ALA A 29 0.63 -1.22 -3.74
CA ALA A 29 -0.27 -1.91 -4.67
C ALA A 29 -1.04 -3.06 -4.00
N ILE A 30 -0.36 -3.85 -3.17
CA ILE A 30 -0.98 -4.94 -2.41
C ILE A 30 -2.02 -4.41 -1.42
N ILE A 31 -1.73 -3.31 -0.72
CA ILE A 31 -2.69 -2.68 0.19
C ILE A 31 -3.95 -2.28 -0.57
N THR A 32 -3.81 -1.52 -1.66
CA THR A 32 -4.95 -1.09 -2.48
C THR A 32 -5.78 -2.28 -2.95
N GLU A 33 -5.13 -3.33 -3.48
CA GLU A 33 -5.82 -4.55 -3.95
C GLU A 33 -6.63 -5.21 -2.81
N ILE A 34 -6.04 -5.36 -1.62
CA ILE A 34 -6.69 -6.02 -0.50
C ILE A 34 -7.82 -5.17 0.08
N GLU A 35 -7.63 -3.86 0.21
CA GLU A 35 -8.66 -2.94 0.72
C GLU A 35 -9.88 -2.93 -0.21
N GLU A 36 -9.68 -2.90 -1.53
CA GLU A 36 -10.77 -3.01 -2.51
C GLU A 36 -11.51 -4.36 -2.40
N LYS A 37 -10.79 -5.47 -2.26
CA LYS A 37 -11.41 -6.79 -2.06
C LYS A 37 -12.20 -6.86 -0.76
N ILE A 38 -11.70 -6.28 0.33
CA ILE A 38 -12.39 -6.22 1.63
C ILE A 38 -13.63 -5.33 1.53
N ASP A 39 -13.54 -4.18 0.86
CA ASP A 39 -14.68 -3.28 0.67
C ASP A 39 -15.78 -3.94 -0.17
N ASN A 40 -15.41 -4.58 -1.28
CA ASN A 40 -16.35 -5.35 -2.10
C ASN A 40 -16.97 -6.53 -1.33
N PHE A 41 -16.17 -7.21 -0.50
CA PHE A 41 -16.67 -8.24 0.41
C PHE A 41 -17.72 -7.65 1.35
N ASN A 42 -17.41 -6.56 2.06
CA ASN A 42 -18.33 -5.92 3.02
C ASN A 42 -19.66 -5.44 2.41
N LYS A 43 -19.65 -5.06 1.13
CA LYS A 43 -20.85 -4.61 0.40
C LYS A 43 -21.70 -5.75 -0.13
N SER A 44 -21.15 -6.96 -0.19
CA SER A 44 -21.81 -8.12 -0.79
C SER A 44 -22.66 -8.88 0.23
N HIS A 45 -23.75 -9.48 -0.25
CA HIS A 45 -24.49 -10.46 0.54
C HIS A 45 -23.86 -11.84 0.38
N HIS A 46 -23.28 -12.37 1.45
CA HIS A 46 -22.56 -13.64 1.42
C HIS A 46 -23.50 -14.83 1.67
N LYS A 47 -23.63 -15.71 0.68
CA LYS A 47 -24.33 -17.00 0.85
C LYS A 47 -23.53 -17.95 1.75
N ASN A 48 -22.21 -17.91 1.65
CA ASN A 48 -21.31 -18.68 2.50
C ASN A 48 -20.16 -17.80 3.00
N PHE A 49 -20.48 -16.97 4.00
CA PHE A 49 -19.55 -16.01 4.59
C PHE A 49 -18.18 -16.61 4.91
N TYR A 50 -18.15 -17.77 5.59
CA TYR A 50 -16.89 -18.39 5.99
C TYR A 50 -16.04 -18.81 4.79
N GLN A 51 -16.62 -19.43 3.76
CA GLN A 51 -15.85 -19.83 2.58
C GLN A 51 -15.31 -18.63 1.82
N GLU A 52 -16.11 -17.58 1.66
CA GLU A 52 -15.70 -16.36 0.99
C GLU A 52 -14.62 -15.62 1.80
N TRP A 53 -14.80 -15.52 3.11
CA TRP A 53 -13.82 -14.97 4.04
C TRP A 53 -12.51 -15.77 3.98
N LYS A 54 -12.57 -17.10 3.99
CA LYS A 54 -11.41 -17.99 3.94
C LYS A 54 -10.60 -17.78 2.66
N LYS A 55 -11.27 -17.63 1.51
CA LYS A 55 -10.62 -17.32 0.23
C LYS A 55 -9.88 -15.99 0.29
N LEU A 56 -10.54 -14.93 0.77
CA LEU A 56 -9.90 -13.61 0.87
C LEU A 56 -8.77 -13.60 1.91
N ASN A 57 -8.93 -14.29 3.04
CA ASN A 57 -7.89 -14.42 4.04
C ASN A 57 -6.66 -15.19 3.52
N GLN A 58 -6.86 -16.18 2.63
CA GLN A 58 -5.76 -16.85 1.95
C GLN A 58 -5.02 -15.90 1.01
N ILE A 59 -5.73 -15.08 0.22
CA ILE A 59 -5.11 -14.05 -0.63
C ILE A 59 -4.26 -13.10 0.20
N ILE A 60 -4.75 -12.63 1.36
CA ILE A 60 -4.01 -11.76 2.26
C ILE A 60 -2.73 -12.45 2.75
N LYS A 61 -2.80 -13.74 3.10
CA LYS A 61 -1.64 -14.52 3.53
C LYS A 61 -0.59 -14.64 2.42
N ASP A 62 -1.01 -15.02 1.22
CA ASP A 62 -0.12 -15.17 0.06
C ASP A 62 0.58 -13.85 -0.27
N ARG A 63 -0.18 -12.73 -0.28
CA ARG A 63 0.38 -11.38 -0.48
C ARG A 63 1.29 -10.92 0.65
N ASN A 64 1.03 -11.35 1.89
CA ASN A 64 1.91 -11.06 3.01
C ASN A 64 3.24 -11.80 2.88
N ASP A 65 3.21 -13.03 2.38
CA ASP A 65 4.40 -13.82 2.09
C ASP A 65 5.20 -13.22 0.91
N ASP A 66 4.51 -12.67 -0.10
CA ASP A 66 5.13 -11.96 -1.25
C ASP A 66 6.01 -10.76 -0.83
N ILE A 67 5.73 -10.12 0.31
CA ILE A 67 6.48 -8.96 0.82
C ILE A 67 7.42 -9.30 1.98
N LYS A 68 7.51 -10.58 2.38
CA LYS A 68 8.32 -11.01 3.53
C LYS A 68 9.79 -10.63 3.40
N ASP A 69 10.34 -10.71 2.19
CA ASP A 69 11.72 -10.29 1.90
C ASP A 69 11.92 -8.79 2.09
N CYS A 70 10.97 -7.96 1.66
CA CYS A 70 11.00 -6.51 1.86
C CYS A 70 10.95 -6.12 3.34
N ILE A 71 10.22 -6.89 4.16
CA ILE A 71 10.16 -6.70 5.61
C ILE A 71 11.49 -7.14 6.26
N ALA A 72 11.99 -8.32 5.90
CA ALA A 72 13.23 -8.88 6.44
C ALA A 72 14.44 -7.97 6.17
N LYS A 73 14.47 -7.31 5.01
CA LYS A 73 15.51 -6.35 4.62
C LYS A 73 15.30 -4.93 5.18
N GLY A 74 14.20 -4.69 5.91
CA GLY A 74 13.90 -3.41 6.55
C GLY A 74 13.39 -2.32 5.61
N HIS A 75 13.08 -2.64 4.35
CA HIS A 75 12.50 -1.70 3.38
C HIS A 75 11.06 -1.31 3.75
N ILE A 76 10.33 -2.21 4.43
CA ILE A 76 8.98 -1.99 4.94
C ILE A 76 8.96 -2.35 6.43
N ARG A 77 8.34 -1.52 7.26
CA ARG A 77 8.29 -1.72 8.72
C ARG A 77 7.26 -2.76 9.17
N ASN A 78 6.11 -2.77 8.51
CA ASN A 78 4.93 -3.49 8.97
C ASN A 78 4.50 -4.54 7.94
N ASN A 79 4.05 -5.69 8.45
CA ASN A 79 3.35 -6.68 7.65
C ASN A 79 1.88 -6.27 7.41
N LEU A 80 1.17 -7.00 6.56
CA LEU A 80 -0.21 -6.65 6.20
C LEU A 80 -1.17 -6.74 7.40
N TYR A 81 -0.95 -7.66 8.33
CA TYR A 81 -1.80 -7.85 9.52
C TYR A 81 -1.66 -6.73 10.57
N ALA A 82 -0.67 -5.86 10.44
CA ALA A 82 -0.55 -4.65 11.26
C ALA A 82 -1.45 -3.50 10.78
N LEU A 83 -2.01 -3.60 9.56
CA LEU A 83 -2.94 -2.61 9.03
C LEU A 83 -4.33 -2.82 9.62
N ASP A 84 -4.93 -1.75 10.12
CA ASP A 84 -6.21 -1.80 10.83
C ASP A 84 -7.33 -2.48 10.03
N THR A 85 -7.45 -2.17 8.73
CA THR A 85 -8.45 -2.76 7.84
C THR A 85 -8.29 -4.28 7.76
N ILE A 86 -7.07 -4.75 7.51
CA ILE A 86 -6.75 -6.17 7.35
C ILE A 86 -6.85 -6.89 8.69
N LYS A 87 -6.35 -6.28 9.76
CA LYS A 87 -6.47 -6.80 11.13
C LYS A 87 -7.93 -7.03 11.48
N ARG A 88 -8.79 -6.01 11.32
CA ARG A 88 -10.22 -6.10 11.61
C ARG A 88 -10.95 -7.12 10.73
N PHE A 89 -10.53 -7.28 9.48
CA PHE A 89 -11.05 -8.33 8.61
C PHE A 89 -10.65 -9.73 9.10
N SER A 90 -9.37 -9.92 9.47
CA SER A 90 -8.84 -11.22 9.91
C SER A 90 -9.48 -11.70 11.22
N ILE A 91 -9.78 -10.81 12.17
CA ILE A 91 -10.39 -11.19 13.45
C ILE A 91 -11.87 -11.58 13.32
N ARG A 92 -12.50 -11.39 12.16
CA ARG A 92 -13.91 -11.79 11.96
C ARG A 92 -14.10 -13.29 12.10
N CYS A 93 -13.10 -14.09 11.74
CA CYS A 93 -13.08 -15.53 11.97
C CYS A 93 -11.79 -15.87 12.74
N PRO A 94 -11.79 -15.71 14.07
CA PRO A 94 -10.59 -15.86 14.89
C PRO A 94 -10.08 -17.30 14.93
N LYS A 95 -10.99 -18.27 14.75
CA LYS A 95 -10.65 -19.67 14.52
C LYS A 95 -11.03 -20.04 13.09
N PRO A 96 -10.32 -20.98 12.46
CA PRO A 96 -10.63 -21.44 11.12
C PRO A 96 -11.88 -22.35 11.10
N ASN A 97 -12.93 -22.00 11.85
CA ASN A 97 -14.21 -22.70 11.89
C ASN A 97 -15.36 -21.70 11.71
N ALA A 98 -16.41 -22.12 11.01
CA ALA A 98 -17.51 -21.23 10.64
C ALA A 98 -18.31 -20.72 11.87
N SER A 99 -18.38 -21.50 12.95
CA SER A 99 -19.19 -21.19 14.13
C SER A 99 -18.66 -20.02 14.97
N THR A 100 -17.39 -19.63 14.79
CA THR A 100 -16.81 -18.47 15.50
C THR A 100 -16.75 -17.21 14.63
N CYS A 101 -17.24 -17.29 13.39
CA CYS A 101 -17.20 -16.17 12.47
C CYS A 101 -18.31 -15.15 12.76
N SER A 102 -17.92 -13.89 12.88
CA SER A 102 -18.83 -12.76 12.93
C SER A 102 -19.01 -12.15 11.53
N ASN A 103 -20.23 -12.20 11.02
CA ASN A 103 -20.61 -11.54 9.77
C ASN A 103 -20.83 -10.03 9.95
N ASN A 104 -20.80 -9.53 11.19
CA ASN A 104 -20.92 -8.09 11.39
C ASN A 104 -19.64 -7.42 10.88
N PRO A 105 -19.73 -6.49 9.92
CA PRO A 105 -18.59 -5.66 9.61
C PRO A 105 -18.15 -4.99 10.91
N ALA A 106 -16.88 -5.11 11.24
CA ALA A 106 -16.32 -4.39 12.38
C ALA A 106 -16.75 -2.92 12.24
N PRO A 107 -17.26 -2.26 13.31
CA PRO A 107 -17.73 -0.90 13.20
C PRO A 107 -16.64 -0.09 12.51
N HIS A 108 -17.02 0.64 11.46
CA HIS A 108 -16.13 1.65 10.90
C HIS A 108 -15.72 2.49 12.10
N VAL A 109 -14.45 2.38 12.50
CA VAL A 109 -13.86 3.39 13.38
C VAL A 109 -14.04 4.65 12.56
N ARG A 110 -15.00 5.49 13.00
CA ARG A 110 -15.15 6.87 12.55
C ARG A 110 -13.74 7.35 12.28
N GLU A 111 -13.48 7.78 11.05
CA GLU A 111 -12.17 8.27 10.64
C GLU A 111 -11.56 8.99 11.84
N SER A 112 -10.55 8.38 12.46
CA SER A 112 -9.81 9.14 13.46
C SER A 112 -9.32 10.36 12.69
N PRO A 113 -9.54 11.61 13.18
CA PRO A 113 -9.10 12.82 12.50
C PRO A 113 -7.58 12.85 12.18
N SER A 114 -6.84 11.82 12.58
CA SER A 114 -5.39 11.68 12.62
C SER A 114 -4.73 11.15 11.34
N ILE A 115 -5.45 10.85 10.24
CA ILE A 115 -4.85 10.64 8.90
C ILE A 115 -5.25 11.77 7.93
N LYS A 116 -5.44 12.99 8.45
CA LYS A 116 -5.24 14.21 7.64
C LYS A 116 -3.83 14.82 7.81
N LEU A 117 -2.97 14.20 8.62
CA LEU A 117 -1.63 14.71 8.92
C LEU A 117 -0.54 13.62 8.76
N LYS A 118 -0.27 13.19 7.52
CA LYS A 118 1.10 12.78 7.10
C LYS A 118 1.34 12.52 5.61
N PHE A 119 0.38 12.82 4.72
CA PHE A 119 0.68 13.02 3.28
C PHE A 119 0.77 14.50 2.87
N ARG A 120 0.74 15.43 3.85
CA ARG A 120 0.93 16.87 3.60
C ARG A 120 2.39 17.29 3.32
N CYS A 121 3.29 16.32 3.09
CA CYS A 121 4.66 16.54 2.61
C CYS A 121 4.96 15.92 1.23
N LEU A 122 3.93 15.66 0.40
CA LEU A 122 4.13 15.33 -1.02
C LEU A 122 3.35 16.23 -2.00
N LYS A 123 2.85 17.38 -1.53
CA LYS A 123 2.69 18.54 -2.44
C LYS A 123 4.03 19.25 -2.55
N ILE A 124 5.02 18.60 -3.17
CA ILE A 124 6.07 19.37 -3.83
C ILE A 124 5.35 20.14 -4.93
N LYS A 125 5.32 21.46 -4.79
CA LYS A 125 4.91 22.38 -5.84
C LYS A 125 5.75 22.08 -7.08
N PHE A 126 5.20 21.39 -8.08
CA PHE A 126 5.64 21.58 -9.46
C PHE A 126 5.06 22.92 -9.93
N ASN A 127 5.65 24.01 -9.45
CA ASN A 127 5.47 25.31 -10.06
C ASN A 127 6.52 25.44 -11.17
N GLY A 128 6.06 25.32 -12.42
CA GLY A 128 6.63 26.03 -13.56
C GLY A 128 7.89 25.46 -14.19
N ILE A 129 7.72 24.56 -15.15
CA ILE A 129 8.46 24.62 -16.41
C ILE A 129 7.45 24.34 -17.54
N LEU A 130 7.06 25.39 -18.25
CA LEU A 130 6.43 25.25 -19.55
C LEU A 130 7.38 24.47 -20.46
N SER A 131 6.90 23.41 -21.10
CA SER A 131 7.59 22.77 -22.22
C SER A 131 7.89 23.83 -23.32
N PRO A 132 9.08 23.86 -23.94
CA PRO A 132 9.47 24.89 -24.91
C PRO A 132 8.67 24.95 -26.23
N LEU A 133 7.66 24.10 -26.42
CA LEU A 133 7.02 23.86 -27.72
C LEU A 133 5.79 24.74 -28.03
N ASN A 134 5.32 25.60 -27.11
CA ASN A 134 4.12 26.42 -27.33
C ASN A 134 4.32 27.94 -27.36
N GLN A 135 5.57 28.44 -27.39
CA GLN A 135 5.88 29.89 -27.43
C GLN A 135 5.97 30.48 -28.84
N MET A 136 5.29 29.91 -29.84
CA MET A 136 5.40 30.37 -31.24
C MET A 136 4.07 30.66 -31.95
N LYS A 137 2.97 30.89 -31.20
CA LYS A 137 1.65 31.14 -31.82
C LYS A 137 0.81 32.31 -31.28
N LEU A 138 1.36 33.18 -30.44
CA LEU A 138 0.61 34.33 -29.88
C LEU A 138 1.39 35.66 -29.95
N ARG A 139 1.90 36.01 -31.15
CA ARG A 139 2.35 37.38 -31.49
C ARG A 139 1.92 37.78 -32.91
N ARG A 140 0.63 37.70 -33.21
CA ARG A 140 -0.02 38.48 -34.27
C ARG A 140 -1.40 38.88 -33.76
N ASN A 141 -1.78 40.13 -34.01
CA ASN A 141 -2.92 40.87 -33.49
C ASN A 141 -2.63 41.59 -32.17
N ILE A 142 -1.85 42.66 -32.25
CA ILE A 142 -2.29 44.06 -32.08
C ILE A 142 -1.50 44.88 -33.10
#